data_AF-A0A962G6H6-F1
#
_entry.id   AF-A0A962G6H6-F1
#
_cell.length_a   1.000
_cell.length_b   1.000
_cell.length_c   1.000
_cell.angle_alpha   90.00
_cell.angle_beta   90.00
_cell.angle_gamma   90.00
#
_symmetry.space_group_name_H-M   'P 1'
#
loop_
_entity.id
_entity.type
_entity.pdbx_description
1 polymer ?
#
loop_
_entity_poly.entity_id
_entity_poly.type
_entity_poly.pdbx_seq_one_letter_code
_entity_poly.pdbx_strand_id
1 'polypeptide(L)'
;LLAALALNPFALGVGIDASTVAIIGPDNVMEVIGSGGVTMIDPSEMADSNAAELEPGAPIRITNMRLHSLTGGTRYDLDFRRPID
;
A
#
# COMPACT_ATOMS: atom_id res chain seq x y z
N LEU A 1 1.81 9.16 -2.50
CA LEU A 1 1.10 7.98 -1.96
C LEU A 1 0.67 8.17 -0.51
N LEU A 2 1.58 8.32 0.46
CA LEU A 2 1.22 8.46 1.89
C LEU A 2 0.21 9.58 2.17
N ALA A 3 0.39 10.78 1.61
CA ALA A 3 -0.58 11.88 1.75
C ALA A 3 -1.99 11.51 1.24
N ALA A 4 -2.06 10.75 0.14
CA ALA A 4 -3.34 10.31 -0.41
C ALA A 4 -4.03 9.30 0.51
N LEU A 5 -3.28 8.39 1.13
CA LEU A 5 -3.81 7.41 2.09
C LEU A 5 -4.21 8.06 3.41
N ALA A 6 -3.48 9.09 3.84
CA ALA A 6 -3.83 9.86 5.03
C ALA A 6 -5.21 10.53 4.90
N LEU A 7 -5.56 10.96 3.68
CA LEU A 7 -6.88 11.52 3.35
C LEU A 7 -7.93 10.44 3.01
N ASN A 8 -7.51 9.20 2.74
CA ASN A 8 -8.37 8.10 2.29
C ASN A 8 -8.00 6.78 3.01
N PRO A 9 -8.21 6.68 4.34
CA PRO A 9 -7.73 5.55 5.14
C PRO A 9 -8.48 4.23 4.90
N PHE A 10 -9.47 4.21 4.02
CA PHE A 10 -10.13 2.98 3.56
C PHE A 10 -9.38 2.31 2.40
N ALA A 11 -8.56 3.06 1.66
CA ALA A 11 -7.87 2.59 0.47
C ALA A 11 -6.59 1.80 0.82
N LEU A 12 -6.31 0.74 0.05
CA LEU A 12 -5.01 0.07 0.07
C LEU A 12 -4.08 0.78 -0.91
N GLY A 13 -2.90 1.19 -0.44
CA GLY A 13 -1.90 1.85 -1.29
C GLY A 13 -1.00 0.86 -1.99
N VAL A 14 -0.75 1.09 -3.29
CA VAL A 14 0.18 0.28 -4.09
C VAL A 14 1.17 1.22 -4.78
N GLY A 15 2.45 1.06 -4.45
CA GLY A 15 3.57 1.65 -5.19
C GLY A 15 4.21 0.58 -6.06
N ILE A 16 4.40 0.85 -7.35
CA ILE A 16 4.99 -0.08 -8.31
C ILE A 16 6.26 0.55 -8.87
N ASP A 17 7.40 -0.11 -8.67
CA ASP A 17 8.67 0.35 -9.22
C ASP A 17 8.72 0.18 -10.75
N ALA A 18 9.67 0.87 -11.39
CA ALA A 18 9.94 0.65 -12.81
C ALA A 18 10.26 -0.82 -13.10
N SER A 19 9.95 -1.28 -14.31
CA SER A 19 10.18 -2.67 -14.75
C SER A 19 9.51 -3.73 -13.85
N THR A 20 8.37 -3.37 -13.25
CA THR A 20 7.59 -4.23 -12.35
C THR A 20 6.10 -4.14 -12.71
N VAL A 21 5.38 -5.24 -12.56
CA VAL A 21 3.93 -5.35 -12.78
C VAL A 21 3.31 -6.07 -11.58
N ALA A 22 2.13 -5.59 -11.16
CA ALA A 22 1.25 -6.26 -10.22
C ALA A 22 0.03 -6.78 -10.99
N ILE A 23 -0.15 -8.11 -11.04
CA ILE A 23 -1.30 -8.75 -11.70
C ILE A 23 -2.28 -9.16 -10.62
N ILE A 24 -3.55 -8.75 -10.75
CA ILE A 24 -4.61 -9.15 -9.82
C ILE A 24 -5.46 -10.24 -10.49
N GLY A 25 -5.47 -11.42 -9.87
CA GLY A 25 -6.26 -12.56 -10.30
C GLY A 25 -7.75 -12.45 -9.92
N PRO A 26 -8.60 -13.33 -10.47
CA PRO A 26 -10.03 -13.38 -10.13
C PRO A 26 -10.30 -13.85 -8.69
N ASP A 27 -9.29 -14.42 -8.02
CA ASP A 27 -9.30 -14.84 -6.62
C ASP A 27 -8.85 -13.72 -5.65
N ASN A 28 -8.72 -12.49 -6.16
CA ASN A 28 -8.23 -11.33 -5.41
C ASN A 28 -6.81 -11.51 -4.84
N VAL A 29 -6.02 -12.40 -5.47
CA VAL A 29 -4.59 -12.53 -5.19
C VAL A 29 -3.80 -11.72 -6.20
N MET A 30 -2.92 -10.87 -5.70
CA MET A 30 -1.96 -10.12 -6.50
C MET A 30 -0.65 -10.90 -6.64
N GLU A 31 -0.10 -11.00 -7.84
CA GLU A 31 1.24 -11.54 -8.11
C GLU A 31 2.17 -10.43 -8.63
N VAL A 32 3.38 -10.37 -8.09
CA VAL A 32 4.42 -9.42 -8.52
C VAL A 32 5.32 -10.07 -9.57
N ILE A 33 5.45 -9.43 -10.73
CA ILE A 33 6.33 -9.87 -11.82
C ILE A 33 7.28 -8.73 -12.18
N GLY A 34 8.57 -9.05 -12.34
CA GLY A 34 9.58 -8.07 -12.74
C GLY A 34 10.80 -8.05 -11.82
N SER A 35 11.70 -7.11 -12.07
CA SER A 35 12.97 -6.98 -11.35
C SER A 35 12.99 -5.90 -10.27
N GLY A 36 11.97 -5.03 -10.22
CA GLY A 36 11.78 -4.06 -9.13
C GLY A 36 10.87 -4.59 -8.03
N GLY A 37 10.38 -3.68 -7.19
CA GLY A 37 9.51 -3.99 -6.05
C GLY A 37 8.07 -3.48 -6.22
N VAL A 38 7.20 -4.03 -5.39
CA VAL A 38 5.87 -3.48 -5.11
C VAL A 38 5.78 -3.15 -3.62
N THR A 39 5.45 -1.90 -3.30
CA THR A 39 5.21 -1.46 -1.92
C THR A 39 3.71 -1.42 -1.65
N MET A 40 3.23 -2.30 -0.78
CA MET A 40 1.87 -2.24 -0.25
C MET A 40 1.85 -1.39 1.02
N ILE A 41 0.92 -0.46 1.11
CA ILE A 41 0.73 0.38 2.29
C ILE A 41 -0.72 0.25 2.74
N ASP A 42 -0.91 -0.38 3.90
CA ASP A 42 -2.21 -0.65 4.49
C ASP A 42 -2.48 0.31 5.68
N PRO A 43 -3.45 1.24 5.54
CA PRO A 43 -3.90 2.11 6.62
C PRO A 43 -4.94 1.48 7.54
N SER A 44 -5.31 0.20 7.39
CA SER A 44 -6.39 -0.44 8.17
C SER A 44 -6.20 -0.37 9.69
N GLU A 45 -4.95 -0.34 10.15
CA GLU A 45 -4.57 -0.20 11.55
C GLU A 45 -4.10 1.23 11.92
N MET A 46 -4.24 2.20 11.02
CA MET A 46 -3.78 3.57 11.25
C MET A 46 -4.46 4.17 12.49
N ALA A 47 -3.64 4.60 13.46
CA ALA A 47 -4.13 5.05 14.76
C ALA A 47 -4.53 6.54 14.75
N ASP A 48 -3.75 7.38 14.06
CA ASP A 48 -3.96 8.82 14.01
C ASP A 48 -3.33 9.44 12.76
N SER A 49 -4.00 10.45 12.21
CA SER A 49 -3.47 11.36 11.20
C SER A 49 -4.09 12.76 11.32
N ASN A 50 -3.28 13.79 11.08
CA ASN A 50 -3.75 15.18 11.03
C ASN A 50 -4.19 15.63 9.62
N ALA A 51 -4.19 14.74 8.61
CA ALA A 51 -4.29 15.15 7.21
C ALA A 51 -5.58 15.91 6.84
N ALA A 52 -6.69 15.66 7.53
CA ALA A 52 -7.97 16.33 7.26
C ALA A 52 -8.02 17.80 7.72
N GLU A 53 -7.12 18.20 8.61
CA GLU A 53 -7.12 19.49 9.30
C GLU A 53 -5.98 20.42 8.81
N LEU A 54 -5.19 19.95 7.84
CA LEU A 54 -3.99 20.65 7.40
C LEU A 54 -4.27 21.62 6.25
N GLU A 55 -3.61 22.77 6.34
CA GLU A 55 -3.42 23.68 5.22
C GLU A 55 -2.48 23.06 4.15
N PRO A 56 -2.67 23.40 2.86
CA PRO A 56 -1.77 22.95 1.81
C PRO A 56 -0.30 23.28 2.11
N GLY A 57 0.57 22.28 1.98
CA GLY A 57 2.01 22.40 2.23
C GLY A 57 2.45 22.19 3.68
N ALA A 58 1.52 22.04 4.62
CA ALA A 58 1.85 21.67 5.99
C ALA A 58 2.26 20.18 6.09
N PRO A 59 3.13 19.81 7.06
CA PRO A 59 3.60 18.43 7.21
C PRO A 59 2.52 17.49 7.75
N ILE A 60 2.41 16.31 7.13
CA ILE A 60 1.45 15.27 7.52
C ILE A 60 2.07 14.35 8.57
N ARG A 61 1.34 14.14 9.67
CA ARG A 61 1.57 13.10 10.68
C ARG A 61 0.69 11.89 10.35
N ILE A 62 1.30 10.71 10.39
CA ILE A 62 0.60 9.43 10.26
C ILE A 62 1.25 8.45 11.23
N THR A 63 0.45 7.67 11.95
CA THR A 63 0.95 6.66 12.88
C THR A 63 0.27 5.31 12.66
N ASN A 64 1.03 4.23 12.88
CA ASN A 64 0.57 2.84 12.80
C ASN A 64 0.07 2.38 11.41
N MET A 65 0.79 2.72 10.34
CA MET A 65 0.55 2.10 9.03
C MET A 65 1.36 0.82 8.87
N ARG A 66 0.78 -0.17 8.21
CA ARG A 66 1.48 -1.40 7.83
C ARG A 66 2.06 -1.27 6.44
N LEU A 67 3.30 -1.70 6.28
CA LEU A 67 4.01 -1.70 4.99
C LEU A 67 4.46 -3.12 4.65
N HIS A 68 4.27 -3.51 3.40
CA HIS A 68 4.92 -4.69 2.83
C HIS A 68 5.75 -4.27 1.61
N SER A 69 7.01 -4.69 1.59
CA SER A 69 7.88 -4.57 0.41
C SER A 69 7.96 -5.94 -0.25
N LEU A 70 7.39 -6.06 -1.44
CA LEU A 70 7.26 -7.31 -2.18
C LEU A 70 8.21 -7.32 -3.38
N THR A 71 8.79 -8.47 -3.70
CA THR A 71 9.67 -8.68 -4.86
C THR A 71 9.01 -9.56 -5.91
N GLY A 72 9.59 -9.64 -7.10
CA GLY A 72 9.15 -10.58 -8.14
C GLY A 72 8.96 -12.02 -7.61
N GLY A 73 7.86 -12.65 -8.01
CA GLY A 73 7.42 -13.96 -7.54
C GLY A 73 6.56 -13.95 -6.26
N THR A 74 6.43 -12.81 -5.57
CA THR A 74 5.60 -12.72 -4.37
C THR A 74 4.13 -12.71 -4.71
N ARG A 75 3.33 -13.48 -3.96
CA ARG A 75 1.86 -13.43 -3.99
C ARG A 75 1.35 -12.67 -2.76
N TYR A 76 0.26 -11.94 -2.93
CA TYR A 76 -0.33 -11.11 -1.88
C TYR A 76 -1.85 -11.20 -1.93
N ASP A 77 -2.44 -11.60 -0.81
CA ASP A 77 -3.87 -11.69 -0.59
C ASP A 77 -4.45 -10.29 -0.34
N LEU A 78 -5.31 -9.80 -1.23
CA LEU A 78 -5.93 -8.48 -1.09
C LEU A 78 -7.11 -8.47 -0.11
N ASP A 79 -7.75 -9.62 0.14
CA ASP A 79 -8.85 -9.74 1.10
C ASP A 79 -8.31 -9.68 2.53
N PHE A 80 -7.23 -10.41 2.80
CA PHE A 80 -6.59 -10.47 4.12
C PHE A 80 -5.40 -9.53 4.27
N ARG A 81 -5.06 -8.76 3.23
CA ARG A 81 -3.97 -7.77 3.19
C ARG A 81 -2.65 -8.34 3.72
N ARG A 82 -2.22 -9.49 3.18
CA ARG A 82 -1.00 -10.18 3.62
C ARG A 82 -0.31 -10.94 2.48
N PRO A 83 1.03 -11.11 2.53
CA PRO A 83 1.73 -12.01 1.64
C PRO A 83 1.23 -13.46 1.79
N ILE A 84 1.27 -14.21 0.69
CA ILE A 84 0.99 -15.65 0.64
C ILE A 84 2.29 -16.34 0.22
N ASP A 85 2.63 -17.43 0.89
CA ASP A 85 3.75 -18.30 0.54
C ASP A 85 3.52 -19.09 -0.77
#